data_AF-A0A3C0QQR1-F1
#
_entry.id   AF-A0A3C0QQR1-F1
#
_cell.length_a   1.000
_cell.length_b   1.000
_cell.length_c   1.000
_cell.angle_alpha   90.00
_cell.angle_beta   90.00
_cell.angle_gamma   90.00
#
_symmetry.space_group_name_H-M   'P 1'
#
loop_
_entity.id
_entity.type
_entity.pdbx_description
1 polymer ?
#
loop_
_entity_poly.entity_id
_entity_poly.type
_entity_poly.pdbx_seq_one_letter_code
_entity_poly.pdbx_strand_id
1 'polypeptide(L)'
;MNKKDLAELKKHFFPEDDLLVVEKVFSTFIDSEKTQRFRTVRTFAEIPQEEMSVLYTTLEKVLKGTLGKGLIEYPFPNETYEEDQPQNLLWELLQKGLTDEEQMDKFVAHITEKMVYTLPYALFVAQCTYTVFEKNKFGEKNKYDAREFHFLVGAVCPVESRVDGLIYDEDENNIIRKTKFDRVVADAPTDGFLFPTFTGRGPDVNHVMYFTKKPKDPNVSIIEDVLGCQFILSAEEEKETFRAVLDKAVGEELNLNVIASVNEKIQDYAKTFANEPEPPVVSDIFVRDVLLDSGVSQECAEEAQKLYQEATEGNYFMASNLTDSKTTLSSEGITVNISGDPTDRITTREIDGRRFLMISLDNQEVTVNGFQMKIQ
;
A
#
# COMPACT_ATOMS: atom_id res chain seq x y z
N MET A 1 -4.37 4.28 10.81
CA MET A 1 -3.82 5.45 10.10
C MET A 1 -4.57 5.73 8.80
N ASN A 2 -5.31 6.83 8.78
CA ASN A 2 -6.05 7.27 7.59
C ASN A 2 -5.18 8.15 6.65
N LYS A 3 -5.80 8.63 5.57
CA LYS A 3 -5.14 9.49 4.56
C LYS A 3 -4.57 10.78 5.14
N LYS A 4 -5.25 11.39 6.10
CA LYS A 4 -4.85 12.65 6.72
C LYS A 4 -3.64 12.45 7.64
N ASP A 5 -3.67 11.41 8.46
CA ASP A 5 -2.58 11.06 9.37
C ASP A 5 -1.31 10.69 8.59
N LEU A 6 -1.44 9.86 7.54
CA LEU A 6 -0.33 9.52 6.65
C LEU A 6 0.23 10.76 5.93
N ALA A 7 -0.63 11.64 5.43
CA ALA A 7 -0.19 12.86 4.75
C ALA A 7 0.54 13.81 5.71
N GLU A 8 0.14 13.88 6.98
CA GLU A 8 0.86 14.64 8.01
C GLU A 8 2.26 14.09 8.22
N LEU A 9 2.41 12.77 8.40
CA LEU A 9 3.72 12.16 8.60
C LEU A 9 4.62 12.33 7.37
N LYS A 10 4.11 12.03 6.17
CA LYS A 10 4.86 12.16 4.90
C LYS A 10 5.33 13.58 4.63
N LYS A 11 4.54 14.59 5.01
CA LYS A 11 4.90 15.99 4.83
C LYS A 11 6.20 16.34 5.56
N HIS A 12 6.49 15.68 6.66
CA HIS A 12 7.66 15.93 7.50
C HIS A 12 8.81 14.94 7.23
N PHE A 13 8.62 13.94 6.37
CA PHE A 13 9.63 12.91 6.14
C PHE A 13 10.65 13.33 5.06
N PHE A 14 11.48 14.32 5.36
CA PHE A 14 12.58 14.76 4.49
C PHE A 14 13.80 15.23 5.33
N PRO A 15 15.02 15.27 4.77
CA PRO A 15 16.25 15.44 5.56
C PRO A 15 16.42 16.74 6.35
N GLU A 16 15.69 17.79 5.98
CA GLU A 16 15.83 19.15 6.52
C GLU A 16 14.63 19.55 7.39
N ASP A 17 13.79 18.59 7.80
CA ASP A 17 12.61 18.87 8.61
C ASP A 17 12.97 19.04 10.09
N ASP A 18 12.46 20.10 10.71
CA ASP A 18 12.71 20.40 12.13
C ASP A 18 11.81 19.58 13.09
N LEU A 19 10.76 18.93 12.59
CA LEU A 19 9.76 18.25 13.41
C LEU A 19 9.91 16.73 13.40
N LEU A 20 10.42 16.15 12.32
CA LEU A 20 10.65 14.71 12.18
C LEU A 20 12.13 14.44 12.00
N VAL A 21 12.71 13.76 12.99
CA VAL A 21 14.12 13.39 13.01
C VAL A 21 14.23 11.88 12.88
N VAL A 22 15.11 11.41 11.99
CA VAL A 22 15.60 10.04 12.03
C VAL A 22 16.77 10.02 13.01
N GLU A 23 16.64 9.29 14.11
CA GLU A 23 17.63 9.28 15.20
C GLU A 23 18.79 8.33 14.88
N LYS A 24 18.43 7.10 14.54
CA LYS A 24 19.35 5.99 14.29
C LYS A 24 18.84 5.12 13.18
N VAL A 25 19.76 4.49 12.49
CA VAL A 25 19.47 3.45 11.50
C VAL A 25 20.28 2.20 11.80
N PHE A 26 19.57 1.10 11.97
CA PHE A 26 20.11 -0.24 11.94
C PHE A 26 20.13 -0.72 10.48
N SER A 27 21.26 -1.26 10.02
CA SER A 27 21.43 -1.79 8.67
C SER A 27 22.06 -3.17 8.73
N THR A 28 21.50 -4.14 8.01
CA THR A 28 22.02 -5.51 7.93
C THR A 28 21.92 -6.05 6.51
N PHE A 29 22.84 -6.93 6.14
CA PHE A 29 22.84 -7.61 4.84
C PHE A 29 22.71 -9.12 5.03
N ILE A 30 21.70 -9.70 4.40
CA ILE A 30 21.38 -11.13 4.41
C ILE A 30 21.59 -11.66 2.99
N ASP A 31 22.36 -12.74 2.88
CA ASP A 31 22.59 -13.38 1.58
C ASP A 31 21.48 -14.38 1.21
N SER A 32 21.61 -14.98 0.02
CA SER A 32 20.66 -15.98 -0.48
C SER A 32 20.62 -17.28 0.34
N GLU A 33 21.59 -17.52 1.22
CA GLU A 33 21.65 -18.68 2.12
C GLU A 33 21.06 -18.34 3.50
N LYS A 34 20.32 -17.22 3.62
CA LYS A 34 19.77 -16.71 4.88
C LYS A 34 20.85 -16.47 5.95
N THR A 35 22.07 -16.16 5.52
CA THR A 35 23.17 -15.83 6.43
C THR A 35 23.33 -14.32 6.55
N GLN A 36 23.27 -13.82 7.79
CA GLN A 36 23.62 -12.44 8.10
C GLN A 36 25.13 -12.23 7.92
N ARG A 37 25.52 -11.40 6.95
CA ARG A 37 26.93 -11.15 6.62
C ARG A 37 27.47 -9.86 7.22
N PHE A 38 26.60 -8.92 7.54
CA PHE A 38 26.96 -7.59 8.02
C PHE A 38 25.83 -7.03 8.89
N ARG A 39 26.21 -6.27 9.92
CA ARG A 39 25.29 -5.42 10.69
C ARG A 39 25.98 -4.14 11.15
N THR A 40 25.23 -3.06 11.26
CA THR A 40 25.68 -1.81 11.88
C THR A 40 24.50 -1.03 12.46
N VAL A 41 24.75 -0.24 13.50
CA VAL A 41 23.87 0.82 13.98
C VAL A 41 24.64 2.10 13.91
N ARG A 42 24.06 3.14 13.32
CA ARG A 42 24.66 4.48 13.27
C ARG A 42 23.67 5.52 13.71
N THR A 43 24.15 6.51 14.46
CA THR A 43 23.43 7.76 14.67
C THR A 43 23.28 8.43 13.32
N PHE A 44 22.05 8.79 12.97
CA PHE A 44 21.75 9.23 11.61
C PHE A 44 22.47 10.54 11.26
N ALA A 45 22.60 11.46 12.25
CA ALA A 45 23.34 12.71 12.12
C ALA A 45 24.87 12.54 11.89
N GLU A 46 25.43 11.36 12.15
CA GLU A 46 26.85 11.06 11.93
C GLU A 46 27.12 10.45 10.54
N ILE A 47 26.07 10.15 9.77
CA ILE A 47 26.18 9.56 8.44
C ILE A 47 26.54 10.66 7.41
N PRO A 48 27.51 10.42 6.50
CA PRO A 48 27.83 11.36 5.44
C PRO A 48 26.61 11.76 4.60
N GLN A 49 26.49 13.03 4.24
CA GLN A 49 25.30 13.61 3.61
C GLN A 49 24.82 12.84 2.35
N GLU A 50 25.75 12.37 1.51
CA GLU A 50 25.42 11.61 0.31
C GLU A 50 24.73 10.28 0.64
N GLU A 51 25.24 9.54 1.63
CA GLU A 51 24.64 8.29 2.10
C GLU A 51 23.32 8.54 2.83
N MET A 52 23.28 9.61 3.64
CA MET A 52 22.09 10.06 4.35
C MET A 52 20.91 10.30 3.41
N SER A 53 21.15 10.96 2.27
CA SER A 53 20.13 11.23 1.25
C SER A 53 19.53 9.96 0.65
N VAL A 54 20.37 8.95 0.38
CA VAL A 54 19.93 7.65 -0.16
C VAL A 54 19.12 6.87 0.88
N LEU A 55 19.56 6.85 2.14
CA LEU A 55 18.83 6.20 3.24
C LEU A 55 17.46 6.85 3.48
N TYR A 56 17.40 8.18 3.52
CA TYR A 56 16.12 8.91 3.62
C TYR A 56 15.18 8.54 2.48
N THR A 57 15.66 8.60 1.24
CA THR A 57 14.85 8.26 0.06
C THR A 57 14.31 6.83 0.13
N THR A 58 15.12 5.89 0.63
CA THR A 58 14.75 4.49 0.79
C THR A 58 13.66 4.32 1.85
N LEU A 59 13.83 4.93 3.03
CA LEU A 59 12.86 4.87 4.12
C LEU A 59 11.55 5.60 3.77
N GLU A 60 11.64 6.75 3.09
CA GLU A 60 10.48 7.53 2.64
C GLU A 60 9.62 6.72 1.65
N LYS A 61 10.22 5.88 0.81
CA LYS A 61 9.48 5.03 -0.14
C LYS A 61 8.54 4.04 0.56
N VAL A 62 8.84 3.60 1.79
CA VAL A 62 7.93 2.77 2.60
C VAL A 62 6.60 3.50 2.86
N LEU A 63 6.62 4.84 2.91
CA LEU A 63 5.42 5.67 3.12
C LEU A 63 4.74 6.09 1.80
N LYS A 64 5.29 5.72 0.64
CA LYS A 64 4.81 6.17 -0.68
C LYS A 64 3.71 5.31 -1.31
N GLY A 65 3.31 4.21 -0.68
CA GLY A 65 2.20 3.37 -1.15
C GLY A 65 0.82 4.05 -1.10
N THR A 66 -0.12 3.53 -1.89
CA THR A 66 -1.54 3.91 -1.80
C THR A 66 -2.20 3.15 -0.65
N LEU A 67 -2.83 3.87 0.28
CA LEU A 67 -3.58 3.27 1.39
C LEU A 67 -4.62 2.26 0.90
N GLY A 68 -4.69 1.12 1.57
CA GLY A 68 -5.57 0.00 1.25
C GLY A 68 -5.10 -0.86 0.07
N LYS A 69 -3.99 -0.50 -0.59
CA LYS A 69 -3.45 -1.22 -1.75
C LYS A 69 -1.97 -1.56 -1.60
N GLY A 70 -1.10 -0.56 -1.72
CA GLY A 70 0.36 -0.74 -1.55
C GLY A 70 0.85 -0.37 -0.15
N LEU A 71 -0.06 0.13 0.69
CA LEU A 71 0.18 0.50 2.07
C LEU A 71 -1.05 0.04 2.86
N ILE A 72 -0.92 -1.02 3.63
CA ILE A 72 -2.04 -1.74 4.24
C ILE A 72 -1.80 -1.78 5.75
N GLU A 73 -2.79 -1.36 6.51
CA GLU A 73 -2.75 -1.42 7.96
C GLU A 73 -3.28 -2.76 8.43
N TYR A 74 -2.52 -3.43 9.29
CA TYR A 74 -2.92 -4.68 9.90
C TYR A 74 -3.04 -4.51 11.42
N PRO A 75 -4.14 -4.99 12.03
CA PRO A 75 -4.20 -5.16 13.47
C PRO A 75 -3.31 -6.34 13.88
N PHE A 76 -2.67 -6.24 15.03
CA PHE A 76 -2.13 -7.42 15.68
C PHE A 76 -3.28 -8.28 16.23
N PRO A 77 -3.18 -9.62 16.18
CA PRO A 77 -4.16 -10.50 16.81
C PRO A 77 -4.33 -10.16 18.29
N ASN A 78 -5.54 -10.30 18.83
CA ASN A 78 -5.86 -10.06 20.25
C ASN A 78 -5.31 -11.14 21.20
N GLU A 79 -4.17 -11.73 20.84
CA GLU A 79 -3.51 -12.77 21.62
C GLU A 79 -2.59 -12.12 22.66
N THR A 80 -2.58 -12.73 23.83
CA THR A 80 -2.07 -12.13 25.07
C THR A 80 -0.57 -11.83 24.92
N TYR A 81 -0.07 -10.77 25.58
CA TYR A 81 1.33 -10.30 25.60
C TYR A 81 2.39 -11.39 25.89
N GLU A 82 2.58 -12.34 24.98
CA GLU A 82 3.63 -13.35 25.03
C GLU A 82 4.95 -12.73 24.56
N GLU A 83 6.03 -12.96 25.29
CA GLU A 83 7.31 -12.26 25.10
C GLU A 83 7.88 -12.41 23.66
N ASP A 84 7.59 -13.53 22.98
CA ASP A 84 8.14 -13.83 21.65
C ASP A 84 7.22 -13.43 20.48
N GLN A 85 6.14 -12.69 20.73
CA GLN A 85 5.24 -12.25 19.66
C GLN A 85 5.86 -11.11 18.81
N PRO A 86 5.63 -11.08 17.49
CA PRO A 86 6.18 -10.05 16.60
C PRO A 86 5.92 -8.61 17.03
N GLN A 87 4.73 -8.32 17.59
CA GLN A 87 4.40 -7.00 18.14
C GLN A 87 5.35 -6.60 19.27
N ASN A 88 5.64 -7.52 20.18
CA ASN A 88 6.55 -7.28 21.31
C ASN A 88 7.99 -7.08 20.83
N LEU A 89 8.46 -7.84 19.84
CA LEU A 89 9.78 -7.60 19.22
C LEU A 89 9.91 -6.17 18.66
N LEU A 90 8.90 -5.70 17.92
CA LEU A 90 8.88 -4.33 17.39
C LEU A 90 8.79 -3.28 18.50
N TRP A 91 8.00 -3.54 19.53
CA TRP A 91 7.86 -2.66 20.69
C TRP A 91 9.16 -2.54 21.48
N GLU A 92 9.85 -3.66 21.75
CA GLU A 92 11.13 -3.65 22.46
C GLU A 92 12.20 -2.90 21.66
N LEU A 93 12.29 -3.10 20.35
CA LEU A 93 13.20 -2.34 19.49
C LEU A 93 12.96 -0.82 19.58
N LEU A 94 11.69 -0.42 19.57
CA LEU A 94 11.29 0.97 19.67
C LEU A 94 11.64 1.55 21.05
N GLN A 95 11.29 0.86 22.14
CA GLN A 95 11.55 1.30 23.51
C GLN A 95 13.05 1.39 23.82
N LYS A 96 13.85 0.50 23.22
CA LYS A 96 15.32 0.49 23.37
C LYS A 96 16.01 1.47 22.43
N GLY A 97 15.30 2.09 21.50
CA GLY A 97 15.85 3.06 20.56
C GLY A 97 17.06 2.54 19.78
N LEU A 98 16.99 1.28 19.32
CA LEU A 98 18.06 0.59 18.60
C LEU A 98 19.43 0.62 19.31
N THR A 99 19.44 0.54 20.65
CA THR A 99 20.69 0.50 21.45
C THR A 99 21.03 -0.89 22.00
N ASP A 100 20.06 -1.79 22.01
CA ASP A 100 20.16 -3.11 22.61
C ASP A 100 20.50 -4.14 21.53
N GLU A 101 21.78 -4.56 21.47
CA GLU A 101 22.28 -5.48 20.44
C GLU A 101 21.57 -6.83 20.46
N GLU A 102 21.22 -7.34 21.63
CA GLU A 102 20.53 -8.63 21.76
C GLU A 102 19.16 -8.57 21.11
N GLN A 103 18.44 -7.45 21.30
CA GLN A 103 17.11 -7.27 20.71
C GLN A 103 17.15 -7.10 19.19
N MET A 104 18.16 -6.40 18.67
CA MET A 104 18.37 -6.31 17.23
C MET A 104 18.74 -7.66 16.62
N ASP A 105 19.56 -8.46 17.29
CA ASP A 105 19.92 -9.81 16.83
C ASP A 105 18.70 -10.74 16.83
N LYS A 106 17.86 -10.70 17.87
CA LYS A 106 16.58 -11.44 17.91
C LYS A 106 15.67 -11.05 16.75
N PHE A 107 15.50 -9.76 16.50
CA PHE A 107 14.66 -9.27 15.41
C PHE A 107 15.18 -9.70 14.02
N VAL A 108 16.50 -9.61 13.78
CA VAL A 108 17.08 -10.06 12.51
C VAL A 108 16.97 -11.56 12.34
N ALA A 109 17.20 -12.34 13.40
CA ALA A 109 17.01 -13.79 13.36
C ALA A 109 15.56 -14.13 12.99
N HIS A 110 14.59 -13.48 13.64
CA HIS A 110 13.15 -13.62 13.34
C HIS A 110 12.84 -13.33 11.86
N ILE A 111 13.22 -12.15 11.34
CA ILE A 111 12.99 -11.82 9.93
C ILE A 111 13.66 -12.83 9.00
N THR A 112 14.90 -13.20 9.27
CA THR A 112 15.70 -14.08 8.40
C THR A 112 15.10 -15.48 8.36
N GLU A 113 14.61 -15.99 9.49
CA GLU A 113 13.95 -17.28 9.59
C GLU A 113 12.60 -17.27 8.89
N LYS A 114 11.73 -16.32 9.25
CA LYS A 114 10.31 -16.29 8.88
C LYS A 114 10.04 -15.77 7.48
N MET A 115 10.80 -14.79 7.01
CA MET A 115 10.58 -14.22 5.68
C MET A 115 10.93 -15.24 4.58
N VAL A 116 9.99 -15.48 3.68
CA VAL A 116 10.19 -16.22 2.45
C VAL A 116 10.69 -15.25 1.38
N TYR A 117 12.00 -15.26 1.16
CA TYR A 117 12.67 -14.39 0.20
C TYR A 117 13.89 -15.11 -0.38
N THR A 118 14.00 -15.17 -1.71
CA THR A 118 15.01 -15.99 -2.40
C THR A 118 16.26 -15.20 -2.83
N LEU A 119 16.15 -13.88 -2.90
CA LEU A 119 17.24 -13.00 -3.30
C LEU A 119 17.99 -12.50 -2.05
N PRO A 120 19.28 -12.17 -2.17
CA PRO A 120 19.96 -11.45 -1.09
C PRO A 120 19.31 -10.06 -0.91
N TYR A 121 19.24 -9.57 0.32
CA TYR A 121 18.59 -8.30 0.65
C TYR A 121 19.32 -7.55 1.76
N ALA A 122 19.17 -6.23 1.75
CA ALA A 122 19.50 -5.37 2.87
C ALA A 122 18.22 -5.04 3.63
N LEU A 123 18.28 -5.08 4.96
CA LEU A 123 17.23 -4.60 5.84
C LEU A 123 17.73 -3.32 6.52
N PHE A 124 16.96 -2.26 6.38
CA PHE A 124 17.14 -1.01 7.12
C PHE A 124 16.00 -0.85 8.11
N VAL A 125 16.30 -0.53 9.36
CA VAL A 125 15.31 -0.17 10.37
C VAL A 125 15.74 1.16 10.99
N ALA A 126 14.93 2.18 10.79
CA ALA A 126 15.16 3.50 11.33
C ALA A 126 14.26 3.74 12.55
N GLN A 127 14.83 4.30 13.61
CA GLN A 127 14.06 4.90 14.69
C GLN A 127 13.86 6.37 14.36
N CYS A 128 12.62 6.82 14.40
CA CYS A 128 12.22 8.18 14.08
C CYS A 128 11.47 8.80 15.26
N THR A 129 11.61 10.12 15.43
CA THR A 129 10.84 10.93 16.38
C THR A 129 10.11 12.01 15.61
N TYR A 130 8.80 12.12 15.78
CA TYR A 130 7.98 13.20 15.22
C TYR A 130 7.35 14.05 16.33
N THR A 131 7.56 15.36 16.26
CA THR A 131 6.97 16.34 17.18
C THR A 131 5.53 16.68 16.77
N VAL A 132 4.58 16.19 17.55
CA VAL A 132 3.15 16.37 17.34
C VAL A 132 2.62 17.53 18.18
N PHE A 133 2.23 18.62 17.54
CA PHE A 133 1.57 19.74 18.22
C PHE A 133 0.08 19.49 18.42
N GLU A 134 -0.50 19.91 19.54
CA GLU A 134 -1.95 20.03 19.65
C GLU A 134 -2.48 21.12 18.70
N LYS A 135 -3.62 20.83 18.06
CA LYS A 135 -4.29 21.75 17.14
C LYS A 135 -5.65 22.13 17.72
N ASN A 136 -5.95 23.42 17.77
CA ASN A 136 -7.30 23.87 18.12
C ASN A 136 -8.30 23.58 16.98
N LYS A 137 -9.59 23.88 17.19
CA LYS A 137 -10.65 23.68 16.18
C LYS A 137 -10.42 24.43 14.86
N PHE A 138 -9.54 25.43 14.84
CA PHE A 138 -9.16 26.21 13.66
C PHE A 138 -7.84 25.72 13.03
N GLY A 139 -7.25 24.65 13.56
CA GLY A 139 -5.99 24.08 13.05
C GLY A 139 -4.73 24.80 13.49
N GLU A 140 -4.83 25.79 14.39
CA GLU A 140 -3.67 26.52 14.91
C GLU A 140 -2.90 25.67 15.91
N LYS A 141 -1.57 25.67 15.78
CA LYS A 141 -0.66 24.90 16.65
C LYS A 141 -0.52 25.58 18.00
N ASN A 142 -0.75 24.83 19.09
CA ASN A 142 -0.31 25.26 20.42
C ASN A 142 1.18 24.93 20.58
N LYS A 143 2.04 25.94 20.46
CA LYS A 143 3.51 25.75 20.58
C LYS A 143 3.97 25.31 21.96
N TYR A 144 3.11 25.42 22.98
CA TYR A 144 3.42 25.04 24.36
C TYR A 144 2.93 23.63 24.71
N ASP A 145 2.23 22.96 23.79
CA ASP A 145 1.67 21.63 24.00
C ASP A 145 2.02 20.73 22.80
N ALA A 146 3.18 20.10 22.91
CA ALA A 146 3.72 19.18 21.92
C ALA A 146 4.07 17.85 22.59
N ARG A 147 3.91 16.76 21.85
CA ARG A 147 4.23 15.40 22.28
C ARG A 147 5.13 14.74 21.25
N GLU A 148 6.03 13.90 21.70
CA GLU A 148 6.89 13.10 20.83
C GLU A 148 6.18 11.82 20.44
N PHE A 149 6.12 11.56 19.14
CA PHE A 149 5.70 10.29 18.56
C PHE A 149 6.92 9.56 18.05
N HIS A 150 7.31 8.48 18.73
CA HIS A 150 8.40 7.62 18.30
C HIS A 150 7.85 6.46 17.47
N PHE A 151 8.54 6.13 16.38
CA PHE A 151 8.16 5.03 15.51
C PHE A 151 9.37 4.43 14.80
N LEU A 152 9.21 3.20 14.34
CA LEU A 152 10.14 2.48 13.48
C LEU A 152 9.68 2.58 12.03
N VAL A 153 10.63 2.70 11.10
CA VAL A 153 10.41 2.47 9.67
C VAL A 153 11.39 1.39 9.20
N GLY A 154 10.85 0.26 8.77
CA GLY A 154 11.61 -0.86 8.21
C GLY A 154 11.52 -0.90 6.68
N ALA A 155 12.62 -1.16 6.00
CA ALA A 155 12.71 -1.29 4.54
C ALA A 155 13.53 -2.52 4.14
N VAL A 156 12.90 -3.42 3.36
CA VAL A 156 13.54 -4.60 2.77
C VAL A 156 13.92 -4.26 1.33
N CYS A 157 15.22 -4.19 1.06
CA CYS A 157 15.77 -3.78 -0.22
C CYS A 157 16.50 -4.94 -0.91
N PRO A 158 16.07 -5.38 -2.11
CA PRO A 158 16.82 -6.38 -2.87
C PRO A 158 18.26 -5.94 -3.11
N VAL A 159 19.16 -6.91 -3.17
CA VAL A 159 20.56 -6.69 -3.51
C VAL A 159 20.89 -7.42 -4.80
N GLU A 160 21.34 -6.70 -5.81
CA GLU A 160 21.71 -7.28 -7.10
C GLU A 160 23.23 -7.38 -7.21
N SER A 161 23.71 -8.51 -7.76
CA SER A 161 25.12 -8.67 -8.10
C SER A 161 25.34 -8.18 -9.52
N ARG A 162 26.10 -7.11 -9.70
CA ARG A 162 26.50 -6.65 -11.03
C ARG A 162 27.68 -7.46 -11.52
N VAL A 163 27.41 -8.35 -12.47
CA VAL A 163 28.42 -9.12 -13.20
C VAL A 163 28.83 -8.31 -14.42
N ASP A 164 29.68 -7.31 -14.22
CA ASP A 164 30.25 -6.55 -15.32
C ASP A 164 31.32 -7.41 -16.03
N GLY A 165 31.29 -7.46 -17.36
CA GLY A 165 32.20 -8.32 -18.13
C GLY A 165 33.64 -7.80 -18.14
N LEU A 166 33.84 -6.62 -18.73
CA LEU A 166 35.13 -5.92 -18.81
C LEU A 166 34.97 -4.52 -18.22
N ILE A 167 35.98 -4.05 -17.49
CA ILE A 167 36.07 -2.68 -16.98
C ILE A 167 37.35 -2.01 -17.50
N TYR A 168 37.32 -0.69 -17.59
CA TYR A 168 38.51 0.11 -17.79
C TYR A 168 39.14 0.38 -16.42
N ASP A 169 40.35 -0.13 -16.21
CA ASP A 169 41.15 0.13 -15.01
C ASP A 169 41.89 1.46 -15.21
N GLU A 170 41.52 2.48 -14.43
CA GLU A 170 42.14 3.81 -14.54
C GLU A 170 43.59 3.84 -14.04
N ASP A 171 43.95 2.95 -13.11
CA ASP A 171 45.30 2.89 -12.53
C ASP A 171 46.28 2.24 -13.52
N GLU A 172 45.85 1.16 -14.19
CA GLU A 172 46.68 0.43 -15.16
C GLU A 172 46.47 0.86 -16.62
N ASN A 173 45.48 1.73 -16.89
CA ASN A 173 45.09 2.19 -18.23
C ASN A 173 44.91 1.01 -19.22
N ASN A 174 44.18 -0.01 -18.79
CA ASN A 174 43.91 -1.21 -19.57
C ASN A 174 42.45 -1.66 -19.41
N ILE A 175 42.03 -2.61 -20.25
CA ILE A 175 40.72 -3.24 -20.15
C ILE A 175 40.91 -4.61 -19.52
N ILE A 176 40.30 -4.84 -18.35
CA ILE A 176 40.41 -6.09 -17.60
C ILE A 176 39.05 -6.70 -17.33
N ARG A 177 39.02 -8.02 -17.09
CA ARG A 177 37.82 -8.69 -16.59
C ARG A 177 37.61 -8.34 -15.13
N LYS A 178 36.41 -7.87 -14.78
CA LYS A 178 36.05 -7.62 -13.38
C LYS A 178 35.99 -8.95 -12.61
N THR A 179 36.80 -9.07 -11.56
CA THR A 179 36.89 -10.30 -10.74
C THR A 179 36.15 -10.21 -9.41
N LYS A 180 35.80 -9.00 -8.98
CA LYS A 180 34.97 -8.71 -7.80
C LYS A 180 33.65 -8.10 -8.24
N PHE A 181 32.55 -8.68 -7.79
CA PHE A 181 31.21 -8.21 -8.16
C PHE A 181 30.70 -7.24 -7.12
N ASP A 182 30.17 -6.11 -7.57
CA ASP A 182 29.51 -5.18 -6.68
C ASP A 182 28.13 -5.73 -6.33
N ARG A 183 27.81 -5.70 -5.04
CA ARG A 183 26.47 -5.96 -4.52
C ARG A 183 25.79 -4.61 -4.36
N VAL A 184 24.89 -4.30 -5.26
CA VAL A 184 24.18 -3.02 -5.28
C VAL A 184 22.86 -3.19 -4.56
N VAL A 185 22.69 -2.47 -3.45
CA VAL A 185 21.42 -2.38 -2.73
C VAL A 185 20.46 -1.52 -3.56
N ALA A 186 19.27 -2.04 -3.85
CA ALA A 186 18.24 -1.26 -4.52
C ALA A 186 17.80 -0.09 -3.62
N ASP A 187 17.69 1.09 -4.22
CA ASP A 187 17.20 2.30 -3.54
C ASP A 187 15.69 2.24 -3.24
N ALA A 188 14.97 1.30 -3.85
CA ALA A 188 13.54 1.10 -3.71
C ALA A 188 13.27 -0.21 -2.97
N PRO A 189 12.65 -0.16 -1.76
CA PRO A 189 12.28 -1.38 -1.07
C PRO A 189 11.23 -2.16 -1.86
N THR A 190 11.25 -3.49 -1.74
CA THR A 190 10.11 -4.31 -2.18
C THR A 190 9.01 -4.31 -1.16
N ASP A 191 9.39 -4.34 0.11
CA ASP A 191 8.49 -4.45 1.25
C ASP A 191 9.03 -3.62 2.41
N GLY A 192 8.16 -3.26 3.35
CA GLY A 192 8.55 -2.46 4.50
C GLY A 192 7.43 -2.35 5.52
N PHE A 193 7.73 -1.70 6.64
CA PHE A 193 6.73 -1.49 7.66
C PHE A 193 6.93 -0.16 8.39
N LEU A 194 5.88 0.33 9.02
CA LEU A 194 5.91 1.39 10.03
C LEU A 194 5.16 0.93 11.28
N PHE A 195 5.79 1.07 12.44
CA PHE A 195 5.22 0.67 13.73
C PHE A 195 5.66 1.61 14.87
N PRO A 196 4.77 1.98 15.80
CA PRO A 196 3.30 1.84 15.74
C PRO A 196 2.70 2.71 14.65
N THR A 197 1.43 2.50 14.28
CA THR A 197 0.77 3.44 13.36
C THR A 197 0.48 4.77 14.05
N PHE A 198 0.47 5.85 13.27
CA PHE A 198 0.06 7.18 13.71
C PHE A 198 -1.44 7.35 13.42
N THR A 199 -2.27 7.25 14.46
CA THR A 199 -3.73 7.31 14.34
C THR A 199 -4.27 8.35 15.31
N GLY A 200 -5.11 9.26 14.83
CA GLY A 200 -5.75 10.25 15.70
C GLY A 200 -4.74 11.18 16.40
N ARG A 201 -3.59 11.46 15.76
CA ARG A 201 -2.46 12.23 16.29
C ARG A 201 -1.68 11.57 17.44
N GLY A 202 -1.78 10.26 17.62
CA GLY A 202 -1.04 9.51 18.63
C GLY A 202 -0.55 8.14 18.13
N PRO A 203 0.23 7.43 18.94
CA PRO A 203 0.63 6.06 18.64
C PRO A 203 -0.54 5.11 18.81
N ASP A 204 -0.74 4.25 17.82
CA ASP A 204 -1.59 3.07 17.90
C ASP A 204 -0.71 1.83 17.85
N VAL A 205 -0.41 1.30 19.04
CA VAL A 205 0.48 0.16 19.22
C VAL A 205 -0.15 -1.16 18.80
N ASN A 206 -1.46 -1.20 18.56
CA ASN A 206 -2.18 -2.40 18.16
C ASN A 206 -2.20 -2.60 16.64
N HIS A 207 -1.57 -1.70 15.89
CA HIS A 207 -1.51 -1.75 14.44
C HIS A 207 -0.09 -1.56 13.91
N VAL A 208 0.18 -2.20 12.77
CA VAL A 208 1.36 -1.99 11.95
C VAL A 208 0.95 -1.62 10.54
N MET A 209 1.67 -0.69 9.95
CA MET A 209 1.48 -0.36 8.54
C MET A 209 2.47 -1.17 7.71
N TYR A 210 1.98 -2.01 6.81
CA TYR A 210 2.79 -2.78 5.86
C TYR A 210 2.83 -2.10 4.50
N PHE A 211 4.02 -1.97 3.93
CA PHE A 211 4.26 -1.50 2.58
C PHE A 211 4.63 -2.65 1.67
N THR A 212 4.08 -2.65 0.45
CA THR A 212 4.58 -3.49 -0.63
C THR A 212 4.61 -2.74 -1.96
N LYS A 213 5.66 -2.99 -2.74
CA LYS A 213 5.80 -2.52 -4.12
C LYS A 213 4.92 -3.33 -5.09
N LYS A 214 4.50 -4.54 -4.70
CA LYS A 214 3.67 -5.45 -5.52
C LYS A 214 2.29 -5.65 -4.87
N PRO A 215 1.39 -4.66 -4.94
CA PRO A 215 0.08 -4.76 -4.26
C PRO A 215 -0.84 -5.87 -4.77
N LYS A 216 -0.55 -6.46 -5.94
CA LYS A 216 -1.29 -7.62 -6.48
C LYS A 216 -0.77 -8.97 -5.96
N ASP A 217 0.44 -8.98 -5.42
CA ASP A 217 1.16 -10.18 -4.98
C ASP A 217 2.05 -9.77 -3.79
N PRO A 218 1.44 -9.39 -2.66
CA PRO A 218 2.17 -9.00 -1.46
C PRO A 218 2.94 -10.20 -0.90
N ASN A 219 4.08 -9.95 -0.25
CA ASN A 219 4.79 -11.01 0.46
C ASN A 219 4.05 -11.42 1.74
N VAL A 220 3.19 -12.44 1.64
CA VAL A 220 2.37 -12.95 2.76
C VAL A 220 3.22 -13.38 3.95
N SER A 221 4.41 -13.95 3.74
CA SER A 221 5.30 -14.35 4.85
C SER A 221 5.78 -13.17 5.70
N ILE A 222 5.85 -11.96 5.13
CA ILE A 222 6.17 -10.77 5.93
C ILE A 222 4.96 -10.40 6.79
N ILE A 223 3.76 -10.49 6.24
CA ILE A 223 2.52 -10.11 6.94
C ILE A 223 2.24 -11.11 8.08
N GLU A 224 2.24 -12.40 7.77
CA GLU A 224 1.83 -13.45 8.71
C GLU A 224 2.97 -13.89 9.63
N ASP A 225 4.14 -14.23 9.07
CA ASP A 225 5.20 -14.86 9.86
C ASP A 225 6.13 -13.83 10.52
N VAL A 226 6.45 -12.73 9.82
CA VAL A 226 7.33 -11.68 10.36
C VAL A 226 6.57 -10.72 11.25
N LEU A 227 5.43 -10.19 10.80
CA LEU A 227 4.64 -9.20 11.53
C LEU A 227 3.57 -9.83 12.42
N GLY A 228 3.25 -11.12 12.27
CA GLY A 228 2.26 -11.79 13.12
C GLY A 228 0.82 -11.38 12.85
N CYS A 229 0.54 -10.80 11.68
CA CYS A 229 -0.78 -10.30 11.30
C CYS A 229 -1.53 -11.30 10.42
N GLN A 230 -2.86 -11.24 10.39
CA GLN A 230 -3.64 -12.09 9.50
C GLN A 230 -3.71 -11.49 8.09
N PHE A 231 -3.24 -12.22 7.07
CA PHE A 231 -3.53 -11.87 5.69
C PHE A 231 -4.91 -12.43 5.29
N ILE A 232 -5.70 -11.63 4.58
CA ILE A 232 -7.01 -12.05 4.08
C ILE A 232 -6.96 -12.08 2.55
N LEU A 233 -6.98 -10.90 1.93
CA LEU A 233 -6.90 -10.74 0.49
C LEU A 233 -6.11 -9.46 0.16
N SER A 234 -5.47 -9.44 -1.00
CA SER A 234 -4.95 -8.22 -1.60
C SER A 234 -6.08 -7.35 -2.16
N ALA A 235 -5.82 -6.07 -2.38
CA ALA A 235 -6.78 -5.15 -2.99
C ALA A 235 -7.30 -5.60 -4.37
N GLU A 236 -6.48 -6.34 -5.12
CA GLU A 236 -6.91 -6.90 -6.41
C GLU A 236 -7.83 -8.09 -6.21
N GLU A 237 -7.51 -8.98 -5.26
CA GLU A 237 -8.33 -10.15 -4.94
C GLU A 237 -9.67 -9.75 -4.30
N GLU A 238 -9.71 -8.73 -3.43
CA GLU A 238 -10.97 -8.17 -2.90
C GLU A 238 -11.89 -7.72 -4.06
N LYS A 239 -11.30 -7.05 -5.05
CA LYS A 239 -12.03 -6.53 -6.21
C LYS A 239 -12.53 -7.65 -7.13
N GLU A 240 -11.70 -8.64 -7.41
CA GLU A 240 -12.08 -9.81 -8.21
C GLU A 240 -13.16 -10.62 -7.50
N THR A 241 -13.05 -10.78 -6.19
CA THR A 241 -14.04 -11.47 -5.37
C THR A 241 -15.37 -10.74 -5.36
N PHE A 242 -15.37 -9.41 -5.16
CA PHE A 242 -16.59 -8.60 -5.22
C PHE A 242 -17.27 -8.66 -6.60
N ARG A 243 -16.49 -8.60 -7.69
CA ARG A 243 -17.02 -8.78 -9.05
C ARG A 243 -17.65 -10.15 -9.25
N ALA A 244 -17.00 -11.22 -8.77
CA ALA A 244 -17.55 -12.57 -8.86
C ALA A 244 -18.87 -12.71 -8.07
N VAL A 245 -18.99 -12.05 -6.91
CA VAL A 245 -20.23 -11.98 -6.14
C VAL A 245 -21.33 -11.30 -6.95
N LEU A 246 -21.05 -10.14 -7.54
CA LEU A 246 -22.04 -9.41 -8.36
C LEU A 246 -22.46 -10.20 -9.60
N ASP A 247 -21.50 -10.78 -10.33
CA ASP A 247 -21.78 -11.57 -11.53
C ASP A 247 -22.66 -12.79 -11.22
N LYS A 248 -22.42 -13.46 -10.09
CA LYS A 248 -23.16 -14.66 -9.67
C LYS A 248 -24.56 -14.32 -9.13
N ALA A 249 -24.68 -13.28 -8.31
CA ALA A 249 -25.92 -12.94 -7.63
C ALA A 249 -26.89 -12.13 -8.49
N VAL A 250 -26.38 -11.18 -9.28
CA VAL A 250 -27.20 -10.21 -10.02
C VAL A 250 -27.51 -10.73 -11.44
N GLY A 251 -26.60 -11.52 -12.02
CA GLY A 251 -26.83 -12.24 -13.27
C GLY A 251 -27.38 -11.37 -14.40
N GLU A 252 -28.62 -11.66 -14.84
CA GLU A 252 -29.27 -10.98 -15.96
C GLU A 252 -29.62 -9.51 -15.67
N GLU A 253 -29.77 -9.13 -14.40
CA GLU A 253 -30.05 -7.74 -14.02
C GLU A 253 -28.78 -6.85 -14.09
N LEU A 254 -27.60 -7.47 -14.20
CA LEU A 254 -26.32 -6.75 -14.21
C LEU A 254 -26.12 -6.05 -15.56
N ASN A 255 -26.47 -4.77 -15.59
CA ASN A 255 -26.33 -3.91 -16.76
C ASN A 255 -25.47 -2.68 -16.44
N LEU A 256 -25.14 -1.88 -17.47
CA LEU A 256 -24.26 -0.72 -17.34
C LEU A 256 -24.74 0.27 -16.26
N ASN A 257 -26.05 0.52 -16.16
CA ASN A 257 -26.59 1.46 -15.19
C ASN A 257 -26.42 0.94 -13.76
N VAL A 258 -26.67 -0.35 -13.54
CA VAL A 258 -26.44 -1.00 -12.24
C VAL A 258 -24.96 -0.94 -11.86
N ILE A 259 -24.05 -1.34 -12.76
CA ILE A 259 -22.60 -1.31 -12.52
C ILE A 259 -22.12 0.11 -12.19
N ALA A 260 -22.56 1.10 -12.97
CA ALA A 260 -22.20 2.50 -12.76
C ALA A 260 -22.73 3.02 -11.42
N SER A 261 -24.00 2.74 -11.10
CA SER A 261 -24.64 3.18 -9.85
C SER A 261 -23.98 2.57 -8.62
N VAL A 262 -23.66 1.27 -8.66
CA VAL A 262 -22.94 0.56 -7.57
C VAL A 262 -21.55 1.18 -7.39
N ASN A 263 -20.80 1.38 -8.49
CA ASN A 263 -19.46 1.96 -8.43
C ASN A 263 -19.48 3.40 -7.86
N GLU A 264 -20.42 4.24 -8.29
CA GLU A 264 -20.58 5.61 -7.80
C GLU A 264 -20.89 5.65 -6.29
N LYS A 265 -21.88 4.87 -5.83
CA LYS A 265 -22.28 4.83 -4.42
C LYS A 265 -21.16 4.37 -3.50
N ILE A 266 -20.41 3.33 -3.89
CA ILE A 266 -19.26 2.88 -3.11
C ILE A 266 -18.15 3.96 -3.11
N GLN A 267 -17.91 4.63 -4.25
CA GLN A 267 -16.93 5.73 -4.30
C GLN A 267 -17.31 6.90 -3.40
N ASP A 268 -18.57 7.28 -3.39
CA ASP A 268 -19.04 8.40 -2.57
C ASP A 268 -19.05 8.04 -1.08
N TYR A 269 -19.38 6.80 -0.74
CA TYR A 269 -19.15 6.25 0.59
C TYR A 269 -17.67 6.36 0.98
N ALA A 270 -16.75 5.86 0.15
CA ALA A 270 -15.31 5.91 0.42
C ALA A 270 -14.80 7.35 0.59
N LYS A 271 -15.26 8.31 -0.23
CA LYS A 271 -14.88 9.72 -0.14
C LYS A 271 -15.40 10.38 1.14
N THR A 272 -16.64 10.08 1.52
CA THR A 272 -17.31 10.68 2.69
C THR A 272 -16.55 10.37 3.97
N PHE A 273 -16.05 9.14 4.09
CA PHE A 273 -15.36 8.66 5.29
C PHE A 273 -13.82 8.59 5.15
N ALA A 274 -13.23 9.14 4.09
CA ALA A 274 -11.80 9.05 3.81
C ALA A 274 -10.87 9.65 4.89
N ASN A 275 -11.42 10.48 5.79
CA ASN A 275 -10.68 11.16 6.85
C ASN A 275 -11.08 10.68 8.26
N GLU A 276 -11.96 9.68 8.37
CA GLU A 276 -12.27 9.06 9.66
C GLU A 276 -11.08 8.22 10.16
N PRO A 277 -10.95 7.98 11.48
CA PRO A 277 -9.86 7.16 12.02
C PRO A 277 -9.86 5.73 11.45
N GLU A 278 -11.06 5.14 11.31
CA GLU A 278 -11.27 3.84 10.71
C GLU A 278 -11.50 3.99 9.20
N PRO A 279 -10.82 3.17 8.36
CA PRO A 279 -11.00 3.24 6.92
C PRO A 279 -12.43 2.81 6.52
N PRO A 280 -13.00 3.37 5.43
CA PRO A 280 -14.31 2.96 4.93
C PRO A 280 -14.28 1.53 4.41
N VAL A 281 -15.12 0.68 4.99
CA VAL A 281 -15.26 -0.74 4.65
C VAL A 281 -16.66 -1.05 4.16
N VAL A 282 -16.78 -2.02 3.27
CA VAL A 282 -18.06 -2.47 2.71
C VAL A 282 -18.52 -3.71 3.45
N SER A 283 -19.66 -3.61 4.14
CA SER A 283 -20.33 -4.75 4.77
C SER A 283 -21.29 -5.45 3.81
N ASP A 284 -21.69 -6.66 4.14
CA ASP A 284 -22.74 -7.41 3.44
C ASP A 284 -24.06 -6.64 3.36
N ILE A 285 -24.46 -5.98 4.45
CA ILE A 285 -25.65 -5.12 4.51
C ILE A 285 -25.52 -3.95 3.53
N PHE A 286 -24.34 -3.31 3.48
CA PHE A 286 -24.09 -2.22 2.56
C PHE A 286 -24.20 -2.68 1.10
N VAL A 287 -23.69 -3.87 0.76
CA VAL A 287 -23.82 -4.45 -0.58
C VAL A 287 -25.30 -4.60 -0.97
N ARG A 288 -26.12 -5.17 -0.09
CA ARG A 288 -27.57 -5.31 -0.35
C ARG A 288 -28.23 -3.96 -0.61
N ASP A 289 -28.02 -3.00 0.29
CA ASP A 289 -28.71 -1.71 0.25
C ASP A 289 -28.29 -0.92 -1.01
N VAL A 290 -27.01 -0.95 -1.38
CA VAL A 290 -26.52 -0.34 -2.62
C VAL A 290 -27.13 -0.98 -3.86
N LEU A 291 -27.30 -2.30 -3.89
CA LEU A 291 -27.92 -3.00 -5.03
C LEU A 291 -29.41 -2.64 -5.17
N LEU A 292 -30.17 -2.65 -4.07
CA LEU A 292 -31.58 -2.23 -4.05
C LEU A 292 -31.74 -0.80 -4.55
N ASP A 293 -30.93 0.13 -4.03
CA ASP A 293 -30.94 1.52 -4.47
C ASP A 293 -30.52 1.68 -5.94
N SER A 294 -29.82 0.69 -6.52
CA SER A 294 -29.36 0.67 -7.91
C SER A 294 -30.37 0.03 -8.86
N GLY A 295 -31.55 -0.36 -8.35
CA GLY A 295 -32.64 -0.93 -9.13
C GLY A 295 -32.58 -2.44 -9.31
N VAL A 296 -31.74 -3.14 -8.55
CA VAL A 296 -31.68 -4.60 -8.51
C VAL A 296 -32.83 -5.15 -7.66
N SER A 297 -33.41 -6.27 -8.06
CA SER A 297 -34.49 -6.94 -7.32
C SER A 297 -34.07 -7.36 -5.91
N GLN A 298 -35.06 -7.46 -5.02
CA GLN A 298 -34.81 -7.86 -3.63
C GLN A 298 -34.19 -9.27 -3.52
N GLU A 299 -34.62 -10.20 -4.37
CA GLU A 299 -34.09 -11.57 -4.41
C GLU A 299 -32.58 -11.58 -4.74
N CYS A 300 -32.17 -10.89 -5.82
CA CYS A 300 -30.77 -10.80 -6.22
C CYS A 300 -29.92 -10.06 -5.17
N ALA A 301 -30.46 -9.01 -4.55
CA ALA A 301 -29.75 -8.25 -3.52
C ALA A 301 -29.52 -9.07 -2.24
N GLU A 302 -30.51 -9.88 -1.82
CA GLU A 302 -30.39 -10.81 -0.70
C GLU A 302 -29.40 -11.95 -1.00
N GLU A 303 -29.41 -12.47 -2.24
CA GLU A 303 -28.40 -13.45 -2.68
C GLU A 303 -26.98 -12.86 -2.67
N ALA A 304 -26.82 -11.62 -3.17
CA ALA A 304 -25.54 -10.93 -3.15
C ALA A 304 -25.02 -10.71 -1.73
N GLN A 305 -25.89 -10.33 -0.78
CA GLN A 305 -25.54 -10.22 0.64
C GLN A 305 -24.97 -11.54 1.16
N LYS A 306 -25.66 -12.65 0.91
CA LYS A 306 -25.26 -13.98 1.37
C LYS A 306 -23.93 -14.42 0.75
N LEU A 307 -23.79 -14.29 -0.57
CA LEU A 307 -22.56 -14.66 -1.28
C LEU A 307 -21.38 -13.78 -0.87
N TYR A 308 -21.61 -12.50 -0.60
CA TYR A 308 -20.58 -11.60 -0.06
C TYR A 308 -20.12 -12.07 1.31
N GLN A 309 -21.04 -12.35 2.23
CA GLN A 309 -20.72 -12.84 3.58
C GLN A 309 -19.93 -14.16 3.55
N GLU A 310 -20.29 -15.08 2.64
CA GLU A 310 -19.54 -16.33 2.42
C GLU A 310 -18.14 -16.05 1.88
N ALA A 311 -18.01 -15.15 0.90
CA ALA A 311 -16.74 -14.84 0.25
C ALA A 311 -15.76 -14.06 1.13
N THR A 312 -16.25 -13.30 2.11
CA THR A 312 -15.39 -12.58 3.06
C THR A 312 -15.13 -13.37 4.35
N GLU A 313 -15.75 -14.53 4.52
CA GLU A 313 -15.75 -15.30 5.77
C GLU A 313 -16.21 -14.45 6.99
N GLY A 314 -17.13 -13.52 6.76
CA GLY A 314 -17.60 -12.58 7.77
C GLY A 314 -16.71 -11.34 8.00
N ASN A 315 -15.60 -11.20 7.27
CA ASN A 315 -14.83 -9.97 7.20
C ASN A 315 -15.46 -8.96 6.23
N TYR A 316 -14.72 -7.91 5.91
CA TYR A 316 -15.14 -6.80 5.05
C TYR A 316 -14.04 -6.45 4.04
N PHE A 317 -14.42 -5.87 2.91
CA PHE A 317 -13.47 -5.32 1.94
C PHE A 317 -13.35 -3.81 2.08
N MET A 318 -12.21 -3.25 1.71
CA MET A 318 -12.05 -1.80 1.69
C MET A 318 -12.84 -1.18 0.54
N ALA A 319 -13.63 -0.13 0.82
CA ALA A 319 -14.46 0.51 -0.20
C ALA A 319 -13.65 1.04 -1.40
N SER A 320 -12.42 1.50 -1.15
CA SER A 320 -11.50 1.98 -2.19
C SER A 320 -11.01 0.89 -3.14
N ASN A 321 -11.06 -0.38 -2.73
CA ASN A 321 -10.57 -1.51 -3.52
C ASN A 321 -11.64 -2.03 -4.49
N LEU A 322 -12.92 -1.80 -4.18
CA LEU A 322 -14.05 -2.33 -4.97
C LEU A 322 -14.42 -1.48 -6.18
N THR A 323 -13.84 -0.29 -6.33
CA THR A 323 -14.27 0.69 -7.33
C THR A 323 -13.18 1.07 -8.32
N ASP A 324 -13.62 1.53 -9.48
CA ASP A 324 -12.76 2.04 -10.55
C ASP A 324 -13.03 3.52 -10.83
N SER A 325 -11.96 4.32 -10.90
CA SER A 325 -12.06 5.73 -11.29
C SER A 325 -12.52 5.97 -12.73
N LYS A 326 -12.52 4.91 -13.56
CA LYS A 326 -12.94 4.93 -14.97
C LYS A 326 -13.72 3.68 -15.29
N THR A 327 -14.75 3.83 -16.11
CA THR A 327 -15.45 2.70 -16.70
C THR A 327 -14.66 2.19 -17.88
N THR A 328 -14.31 0.90 -17.88
CA THR A 328 -13.60 0.24 -18.98
C THR A 328 -14.56 -0.70 -19.70
N LEU A 329 -14.74 -0.48 -21.00
CA LEU A 329 -15.49 -1.39 -21.86
C LEU A 329 -14.53 -2.10 -22.80
N SER A 330 -14.57 -3.43 -22.79
CA SER A 330 -13.68 -4.27 -23.58
C SER A 330 -14.48 -5.24 -24.44
N SER A 331 -14.10 -5.34 -25.70
CA SER A 331 -14.59 -6.32 -26.68
C SER A 331 -13.41 -6.77 -27.57
N GLU A 332 -13.62 -7.76 -28.43
CA GLU A 332 -12.56 -8.29 -29.30
C GLU A 332 -11.89 -7.16 -30.13
N GLY A 333 -10.62 -6.88 -29.82
CA GLY A 333 -9.81 -5.84 -30.48
C GLY A 333 -10.14 -4.39 -30.09
N ILE A 334 -11.03 -4.14 -29.12
CA ILE A 334 -11.47 -2.78 -28.76
C ILE A 334 -11.49 -2.61 -27.23
N THR A 335 -10.86 -1.54 -26.74
CA THR A 335 -10.96 -1.09 -25.35
C THR A 335 -11.30 0.39 -25.32
N VAL A 336 -12.33 0.76 -24.57
CA VAL A 336 -12.76 2.15 -24.38
C VAL A 336 -12.73 2.48 -22.88
N ASN A 337 -12.02 3.56 -22.52
CA ASN A 337 -11.93 4.06 -21.16
C ASN A 337 -12.71 5.36 -21.03
N ILE A 338 -13.68 5.41 -20.12
CA ILE A 338 -14.57 6.55 -19.92
C ILE A 338 -14.44 7.05 -18.49
N SER A 339 -14.04 8.30 -18.36
CA SER A 339 -13.94 9.00 -17.07
C SER A 339 -15.26 9.72 -16.78
N GLY A 340 -15.66 9.76 -15.51
CA GLY A 340 -16.94 10.32 -15.08
C GLY A 340 -18.08 9.31 -15.22
N ASP A 341 -19.32 9.79 -15.15
CA ASP A 341 -20.51 8.96 -15.27
C ASP A 341 -20.66 8.40 -16.71
N PRO A 342 -20.61 7.07 -16.90
CA PRO A 342 -20.80 6.46 -18.21
C PRO A 342 -22.25 6.47 -18.67
N THR A 343 -23.24 6.57 -17.77
CA THR A 343 -24.66 6.39 -18.11
C THR A 343 -25.21 7.51 -18.98
N ASP A 344 -24.70 8.73 -18.79
CA ASP A 344 -25.03 9.89 -19.63
C ASP A 344 -24.43 9.82 -21.05
N ARG A 345 -23.35 9.05 -21.22
CA ARG A 345 -22.56 9.05 -22.47
C ARG A 345 -22.71 7.79 -23.28
N ILE A 346 -23.10 6.68 -22.67
CA ILE A 346 -23.06 5.37 -23.32
C ILE A 346 -24.47 4.81 -23.38
N THR A 347 -24.87 4.40 -24.58
CA THR A 347 -26.08 3.61 -24.77
C THR A 347 -25.77 2.41 -25.64
N THR A 348 -26.46 1.29 -25.41
CA THR A 348 -26.41 0.15 -26.32
C THR A 348 -27.62 0.18 -27.23
N ARG A 349 -27.44 -0.11 -28.52
CA ARG A 349 -28.53 -0.12 -29.50
C ARG A 349 -28.36 -1.27 -30.47
N GLU A 350 -29.45 -1.94 -30.80
CA GLU A 350 -29.48 -2.89 -31.90
C GLU A 350 -29.90 -2.19 -33.18
N ILE A 351 -29.08 -2.31 -34.23
CA ILE A 351 -29.36 -1.77 -35.57
C ILE A 351 -29.11 -2.92 -36.56
N ASP A 352 -30.13 -3.30 -37.32
CA ASP A 352 -30.08 -4.37 -38.32
C ASP A 352 -29.52 -5.72 -37.79
N GLY A 353 -29.93 -6.12 -36.59
CA GLY A 353 -29.50 -7.37 -35.95
C GLY A 353 -28.07 -7.34 -35.39
N ARG A 354 -27.42 -6.16 -35.38
CA ARG A 354 -26.08 -5.96 -34.81
C ARG A 354 -26.17 -5.05 -33.59
N ARG A 355 -25.47 -5.43 -32.52
CA ARG A 355 -25.37 -4.65 -31.28
C ARG A 355 -24.27 -3.61 -31.42
N PHE A 356 -24.62 -2.36 -31.14
CA PHE A 356 -23.72 -1.23 -31.14
C PHE A 356 -23.58 -0.67 -29.73
N LEU A 357 -22.36 -0.29 -29.38
CA LEU A 357 -22.07 0.59 -28.27
C LEU A 357 -22.01 2.02 -28.83
N MET A 358 -22.99 2.84 -28.49
CA MET A 358 -23.04 4.24 -28.89
C MET A 358 -22.45 5.11 -27.78
N ILE A 359 -21.48 5.94 -28.12
CA ILE A 359 -20.87 6.91 -27.22
C ILE A 359 -21.25 8.30 -27.72
N SER A 360 -21.97 9.08 -26.91
CA SER A 360 -22.22 10.49 -27.21
C SER A 360 -20.90 11.27 -27.12
N LEU A 361 -20.61 12.01 -28.18
CA LEU A 361 -19.42 12.86 -28.33
C LEU A 361 -19.83 14.34 -28.41
N ASP A 362 -21.04 14.68 -27.95
CA ASP A 362 -21.59 16.02 -28.03
C ASP A 362 -20.59 17.04 -27.46
N ASN A 363 -20.25 18.05 -28.26
CA ASN A 363 -19.31 19.13 -27.93
C ASN A 363 -17.85 18.71 -27.66
N GLN A 364 -17.40 17.54 -28.15
CA GLN A 364 -16.00 17.10 -28.00
C GLN A 364 -15.25 17.03 -29.33
N GLU A 365 -14.00 17.48 -29.33
CA GLU A 365 -13.08 17.29 -30.45
C GLU A 365 -12.62 15.83 -30.48
N VAL A 366 -12.92 15.14 -31.59
CA VAL A 366 -12.44 13.77 -31.81
C VAL A 366 -11.11 13.84 -32.53
N THR A 367 -10.12 13.11 -32.03
CA THR A 367 -8.84 12.94 -32.74
C THR A 367 -8.62 11.48 -33.11
N VAL A 368 -8.08 11.25 -34.30
CA VAL A 368 -7.66 9.92 -34.78
C VAL A 368 -6.17 9.98 -35.04
N ASN A 369 -5.38 9.21 -34.28
CA ASN A 369 -3.91 9.23 -34.36
C ASN A 369 -3.32 10.66 -34.25
N GLY A 370 -3.94 11.52 -33.44
CA GLY A 370 -3.53 12.92 -33.25
C GLY A 370 -4.09 13.93 -34.26
N PHE A 371 -4.86 13.50 -35.27
CA PHE A 371 -5.50 14.39 -36.24
C PHE A 371 -6.94 14.71 -35.85
N GLN A 372 -7.30 15.99 -35.82
CA GLN A 372 -8.66 16.43 -35.55
C GLN A 372 -9.62 15.94 -36.64
N MET A 373 -10.64 15.20 -36.23
CA MET A 373 -11.67 14.63 -37.08
C MET A 373 -12.96 15.45 -36.93
N LYS A 374 -13.62 15.75 -38.05
CA LYS A 374 -15.00 16.25 -38.03
C LYS A 374 -15.95 15.07 -38.03
N ILE A 375 -16.81 14.99 -37.02
CA ILE A 375 -17.92 14.03 -36.98
C ILE A 375 -18.94 14.47 -38.05
N GLN A 376 -19.37 13.53 -38.90
CA GLN A 376 -20.34 13.78 -39.99
C GLN A 376 -21.76 13.40 -39.60
#